data_AF-A0A378FNV2-F1
#
_entry.id   AF-A0A378FNV2-F1
#
_cell.length_a   1.000
_cell.length_b   1.000
_cell.length_c   1.000
_cell.angle_alpha   90.00
_cell.angle_beta   90.00
_cell.angle_gamma   90.00
#
_symmetry.space_group_name_H-M   'P 1'
#
loop_
_entity.id
_entity.type
_entity.pdbx_description
1 polymer ?
#
loop_
_entity_poly.entity_id
_entity_poly.type
_entity_poly.pdbx_seq_one_letter_code
_entity_poly.pdbx_strand_id
1 'polypeptide(L)'
;MNIPQCGIKLHSGNFSAIGKILQEQLSDGKCLRLQVKEWREKRSLSQNALSHMWYAEISEYLINSGRTDATPEWVKRNLKKTYLGCEEVTYTDFITGEKTKTWEPRHTSDLDTGEMHIFLTKVEAWCAQFGLALTIPHGCEYQQLQQKQEA
;
A
#
# COMPACT_ATOMS: atom_id res chain seq x y z
N MET A 1 21.82 21.62 5.05
CA MET A 1 20.68 20.84 5.60
C MET A 1 20.19 19.89 4.52
N ASN A 2 19.89 18.63 4.87
CA ASN A 2 19.41 17.64 3.91
C ASN A 2 17.89 17.77 3.74
N ILE A 3 17.40 17.64 2.51
CA ILE A 3 15.95 17.57 2.25
C ILE A 3 15.46 16.25 2.88
N PRO A 4 14.51 16.28 3.84
CA PRO A 4 14.01 15.05 4.45
C PRO A 4 13.36 14.17 3.38
N GLN A 5 13.53 12.84 3.50
CA GLN A 5 12.90 11.85 2.61
C GLN A 5 11.37 12.00 2.53
N CYS A 6 10.76 12.60 3.56
CA CYS A 6 9.31 12.83 3.66
C CYS A 6 8.82 14.06 2.87
N GLY A 7 9.73 14.85 2.26
CA GLY A 7 9.40 16.11 1.60
C GLY A 7 9.36 17.31 2.56
N ILE A 8 9.38 18.52 2.01
CA ILE A 8 9.35 19.78 2.75
C ILE A 8 7.99 20.45 2.51
N LYS A 9 7.34 20.94 3.58
CA LYS A 9 6.14 21.77 3.46
C LYS A 9 6.48 23.02 2.68
N LEU A 10 5.82 23.25 1.55
CA LEU A 10 6.00 24.47 0.77
C LEU A 10 4.82 25.40 1.02
N HIS A 11 5.10 26.62 1.46
CA HIS A 11 4.12 27.71 1.62
C HIS A 11 4.74 29.03 1.18
N SER A 12 3.92 30.04 0.89
CA SER A 12 4.37 31.34 0.35
C SER A 12 5.54 31.95 1.15
N GLY A 13 5.45 31.91 2.48
CA GLY A 13 6.49 32.43 3.38
C GLY A 13 7.83 31.67 3.41
N ASN A 14 7.93 30.44 2.89
CA ASN A 14 9.19 29.66 2.92
C ASN A 14 9.76 29.34 1.54
N PHE A 15 9.09 29.78 0.47
CA PHE A 15 9.49 29.52 -0.91
C PHE A 15 10.92 29.98 -1.20
N SER A 16 11.29 31.20 -0.80
CA SER A 16 12.62 31.77 -1.03
C SER A 16 13.74 31.00 -0.32
N ALA A 17 13.45 30.45 0.87
CA ALA A 17 14.43 29.67 1.63
C ALA A 17 14.65 28.29 0.99
N ILE A 18 13.57 27.62 0.58
CA ILE A 18 13.65 26.33 -0.12
C ILE A 18 14.32 26.50 -1.49
N GLY A 19 14.01 27.57 -2.21
CA GLY A 19 14.63 27.90 -3.49
C GLY A 19 16.15 28.03 -3.40
N LYS A 20 16.67 28.68 -2.36
CA LYS A 20 18.13 28.77 -2.12
C LYS A 20 18.76 27.40 -1.89
N ILE A 21 18.14 26.56 -1.06
CA ILE A 21 18.64 25.20 -0.78
C ILE A 21 18.68 24.36 -2.06
N LEU A 22 17.64 24.44 -2.90
CA LEU A 22 17.62 23.74 -4.19
C LEU A 22 18.71 24.26 -5.12
N GLN A 23 18.92 25.57 -5.17
CA GLN A 23 19.95 26.20 -5.99
C GLN A 23 21.35 25.75 -5.56
N GLU A 24 21.66 25.74 -4.26
CA GLU A 24 22.93 25.25 -3.72
C GLU A 24 23.19 23.78 -4.08
N GLN A 25 22.16 22.92 -3.99
CA GLN A 25 22.29 21.50 -4.34
C GLN A 25 22.47 21.27 -5.84
N LEU A 26 21.85 22.10 -6.69
CA LEU A 26 22.04 22.06 -8.15
C LEU A 26 23.42 22.58 -8.55
N SER A 27 23.92 23.62 -7.87
CA SER A 27 25.28 24.14 -8.06
C SER A 27 26.36 23.13 -7.64
N ASP A 28 26.06 22.25 -6.68
CA ASP A 28 26.89 21.11 -6.26
C ASP A 28 26.85 19.94 -7.27
N GLY A 29 26.11 20.09 -8.39
CA GLY A 29 26.05 19.10 -9.47
C GLY A 29 25.10 17.92 -9.23
N LYS A 30 24.25 17.98 -8.20
CA LYS A 30 23.29 16.91 -7.90
C LYS A 30 22.03 17.03 -8.74
N CYS A 31 21.62 15.93 -9.36
CA CYS A 31 20.33 15.83 -10.04
C CYS A 31 19.22 15.54 -9.01
N LEU A 32 18.25 16.46 -8.89
CA LEU A 32 17.12 16.33 -7.97
C LEU A 32 15.84 15.98 -8.72
N ARG A 33 15.07 15.01 -8.21
CA ARG A 33 13.69 14.73 -8.67
C ARG A 33 12.70 15.47 -7.78
N LEU A 34 12.03 16.49 -8.33
CA LEU A 34 10.96 17.21 -7.63
C LEU A 34 9.62 16.54 -7.90
N GLN A 35 8.89 16.20 -6.83
CA GLN A 35 7.48 15.80 -6.91
C GLN A 35 6.66 16.79 -6.09
N VAL A 36 5.89 17.64 -6.77
CA VAL A 36 4.97 18.57 -6.12
C VAL A 36 3.65 17.85 -5.89
N LYS A 37 3.27 17.70 -4.62
CA LYS A 37 1.98 17.15 -4.20
C LYS A 37 1.40 18.09 -3.14
N GLU A 38 0.09 18.12 -3.03
CA GLU A 38 -0.60 18.90 -2.00
C GLU A 38 -0.14 18.48 -0.60
N TRP A 39 0.12 19.46 0.28
CA TRP A 39 0.61 19.19 1.63
C TRP A 39 -0.50 18.66 2.53
N ARG A 40 -0.23 17.56 3.24
CA ARG A 40 -1.12 16.98 4.27
C ARG A 40 -0.33 16.77 5.56
N GLU A 41 -0.88 17.22 6.70
CA GLU A 41 -0.19 17.23 8.00
C GLU A 41 0.17 15.84 8.54
N LYS A 42 -0.66 14.84 8.25
CA LYS A 42 -0.34 13.42 8.41
C LYS A 42 -0.49 12.76 7.06
N ARG A 43 0.49 11.93 6.67
CA ARG A 43 0.30 11.01 5.54
C ARG A 43 -0.92 10.14 5.90
N SER A 44 -2.02 10.30 5.17
CA SER A 44 -3.16 9.39 5.31
C SER A 44 -2.64 7.97 5.14
N LEU A 45 -3.10 7.04 5.98
CA LEU A 45 -2.75 5.64 5.83
C LEU A 45 -3.26 5.20 4.44
N SER A 46 -2.32 4.81 3.57
CA SER A 46 -2.69 4.32 2.24
C SER A 46 -3.45 3.00 2.37
N GLN A 47 -4.30 2.70 1.40
CA GLN A 47 -5.02 1.42 1.36
C GLN A 47 -4.06 0.22 1.41
N ASN A 48 -2.88 0.33 0.82
CA ASN A 48 -1.83 -0.68 0.91
C ASN A 48 -1.33 -0.89 2.34
N ALA A 49 -1.05 0.20 3.08
CA ALA A 49 -0.62 0.09 4.48
C ALA A 49 -1.73 -0.47 5.38
N LEU A 50 -3.00 -0.10 5.13
CA LEU A 50 -4.16 -0.66 5.82
C LEU A 50 -4.30 -2.16 5.56
N SER A 51 -4.15 -2.61 4.31
CA SER A 51 -4.24 -4.04 3.97
C SER A 51 -3.23 -4.88 4.75
N HIS A 52 -2.00 -4.36 4.91
CA HIS A 52 -0.94 -5.02 5.66
C HIS A 52 -1.25 -5.13 7.16
N MET A 53 -1.90 -4.10 7.74
CA MET A 53 -2.38 -4.14 9.12
C MET A 53 -3.45 -5.23 9.29
N TRP A 54 -4.42 -5.28 8.38
CA TRP A 54 -5.48 -6.29 8.42
C TRP A 54 -4.95 -7.72 8.26
N TYR A 55 -3.93 -7.95 7.42
CA TYR A 55 -3.33 -9.28 7.30
C TYR A 55 -2.72 -9.77 8.61
N ALA A 56 -2.17 -8.85 9.43
CA ALA A 56 -1.67 -9.20 10.75
C ALA A 56 -2.83 -9.55 11.71
N GLU A 57 -3.86 -8.71 11.78
CA GLU A 57 -5.03 -8.97 12.64
C GLU A 57 -5.73 -10.30 12.29
N ILE A 58 -5.93 -10.56 10.99
CA ILE A 58 -6.54 -11.80 10.50
C ILE A 58 -5.63 -13.00 10.81
N SER A 59 -4.31 -12.84 10.66
CA SER A 59 -3.33 -13.89 10.99
C SER A 59 -3.42 -14.26 12.47
N GLU A 60 -3.41 -13.28 13.38
CA GLU A 60 -3.54 -13.50 14.82
C GLU A 60 -4.87 -14.20 15.16
N TYR A 61 -5.98 -13.76 14.55
CA TYR A 61 -7.28 -14.39 14.75
C TYR A 61 -7.30 -15.86 14.29
N LEU A 62 -6.72 -16.17 13.12
CA LEU A 62 -6.67 -17.52 12.57
C LEU A 62 -5.76 -18.44 13.39
N ILE A 63 -4.63 -17.91 13.88
CA ILE A 63 -3.73 -18.64 14.78
C ILE A 63 -4.46 -18.99 16.08
N ASN A 64 -5.17 -18.02 16.67
CA ASN A 64 -5.98 -18.26 17.87
C ASN A 64 -7.12 -19.26 17.64
N SER A 65 -7.64 -19.33 16.42
CA SER A 65 -8.68 -20.30 16.01
C SER A 65 -8.12 -21.70 15.72
N GLY A 66 -6.81 -21.93 15.88
CA GLY A 66 -6.18 -23.24 15.73
C GLY A 66 -5.45 -23.48 14.39
N ARG A 67 -5.31 -22.46 13.53
CA ARG A 67 -4.46 -22.54 12.32
C ARG A 67 -3.11 -21.86 12.56
N THR A 68 -2.17 -22.60 13.11
CA THR A 68 -0.82 -22.13 13.45
C THR A 68 0.02 -21.68 12.24
N ASP A 69 -0.30 -22.17 11.04
CA ASP A 69 0.42 -21.84 9.79
C ASP A 69 -0.10 -20.58 9.09
N ALA A 70 -1.10 -19.90 9.68
CA ALA A 70 -1.74 -18.74 9.07
C ALA A 70 -0.91 -17.47 9.27
N THR A 71 0.29 -17.39 8.68
CA THR A 71 1.14 -16.19 8.73
C THR A 71 0.51 -15.01 7.98
N PRO A 72 0.89 -13.75 8.26
CA PRO A 72 0.35 -12.59 7.54
C PRO A 72 0.60 -12.66 6.02
N GLU A 73 1.74 -13.22 5.62
CA GLU A 73 2.06 -13.47 4.20
C GLU A 73 1.17 -14.54 3.59
N TRP A 74 0.88 -15.60 4.34
CA TRP A 74 -0.06 -16.63 3.94
C TRP A 74 -1.47 -16.04 3.76
N VAL A 75 -1.94 -15.23 4.71
CA VAL A 75 -3.24 -14.54 4.61
C VAL A 75 -3.28 -13.62 3.39
N LYS A 76 -2.25 -12.78 3.22
CA LYS A 76 -2.10 -11.90 2.05
C LYS A 76 -2.19 -12.69 0.74
N ARG A 77 -1.44 -13.79 0.62
CA ARG A 77 -1.42 -14.63 -0.60
C ARG A 77 -2.78 -15.24 -0.90
N ASN A 78 -3.48 -15.76 0.12
CA ASN A 78 -4.78 -16.38 -0.05
C ASN A 78 -5.87 -15.35 -0.40
N LEU A 79 -5.91 -14.20 0.28
CA LEU A 79 -6.89 -13.15 -0.02
C LEU A 79 -6.72 -12.62 -1.44
N LYS A 80 -5.48 -12.39 -1.88
CA LYS A 80 -5.20 -11.99 -3.27
C LYS A 80 -5.67 -13.06 -4.26
N LYS A 81 -5.34 -14.33 -4.01
CA LYS A 81 -5.74 -15.44 -4.88
C LYS A 81 -7.27 -15.54 -5.00
N THR A 82 -7.99 -15.35 -3.89
CA THR A 82 -9.46 -15.46 -3.86
C THR A 82 -10.15 -14.28 -4.52
N TYR A 83 -9.68 -13.04 -4.30
CA TYR A 83 -10.42 -11.83 -4.73
C TYR A 83 -9.87 -11.14 -5.97
N LEU A 84 -8.58 -11.29 -6.28
CA LEU A 84 -7.92 -10.68 -7.43
C LEU A 84 -7.61 -11.69 -8.54
N GLY A 85 -7.58 -12.99 -8.21
CA GLY A 85 -7.20 -14.06 -9.13
C GLY A 85 -5.69 -14.26 -9.25
N CYS A 86 -5.28 -15.08 -10.22
CA CYS A 86 -3.89 -15.40 -10.53
C CYS A 86 -3.54 -14.93 -11.94
N GLU A 87 -2.33 -14.41 -12.09
CA GLU A 87 -1.70 -14.11 -13.37
C GLU A 87 -0.63 -15.16 -13.68
N GLU A 88 -0.48 -15.51 -14.96
CA GLU A 88 0.58 -16.38 -15.43
C GLU A 88 1.89 -15.57 -15.47
N VAL A 89 2.82 -15.89 -14.59
CA VAL A 89 4.16 -15.31 -14.55
C VAL A 89 5.11 -16.30 -15.19
N THR A 90 5.80 -15.86 -16.24
CA THR A 90 6.84 -16.65 -16.89
C THR A 90 8.17 -16.33 -16.24
N TYR A 91 8.71 -17.29 -15.52
CA TYR A 91 10.07 -17.27 -15.00
C TYR A 91 11.00 -17.80 -16.07
N THR A 92 12.09 -17.08 -16.33
CA THR A 92 13.18 -17.58 -17.16
C THR A 92 14.36 -17.85 -16.24
N ASP A 93 14.80 -19.10 -16.17
CA ASP A 93 16.03 -19.43 -15.47
C ASP A 93 17.22 -18.84 -16.26
N PHE A 94 18.01 -17.97 -15.63
CA PHE A 94 19.12 -17.28 -16.30
C PHE A 94 20.32 -18.19 -16.56
N ILE A 95 20.37 -19.37 -15.94
CA ILE A 95 21.47 -20.33 -16.05
C ILE A 95 21.12 -21.39 -17.10
N THR A 96 19.89 -21.92 -17.10
CA THR A 96 19.45 -22.98 -18.02
C THR A 96 18.65 -22.47 -19.22
N GLY A 97 18.12 -21.25 -19.15
CA GLY A 97 17.25 -20.67 -20.19
C GLY A 97 15.83 -21.26 -20.22
N GLU A 98 15.49 -22.15 -19.28
CA GLU A 98 14.17 -22.78 -19.22
C GLU A 98 13.11 -21.78 -18.75
N LYS A 99 11.97 -21.79 -19.45
CA LYS A 99 10.83 -20.95 -19.13
C LYS A 99 9.81 -21.76 -18.34
N THR A 100 9.66 -21.47 -17.06
CA THR A 100 8.63 -22.06 -16.21
C THR A 100 7.47 -21.09 -16.07
N LYS A 101 6.26 -21.57 -16.29
CA LYS A 101 5.03 -20.80 -16.09
C LYS A 101 4.49 -21.10 -14.70
N THR A 102 4.42 -20.10 -13.86
CA THR A 102 3.86 -20.20 -12.51
C THR A 102 2.65 -19.29 -12.40
N TRP A 103 1.62 -19.74 -11.67
CA TRP A 103 0.45 -18.93 -11.40
C TRP A 103 0.64 -18.17 -10.09
N GLU A 104 0.78 -16.86 -10.18
CA GLU A 104 0.99 -16.01 -9.02
C GLU A 104 -0.18 -15.05 -8.81
N PRO A 105 -0.57 -14.77 -7.56
CA PRO A 105 -1.63 -13.82 -7.28
C PRO A 105 -1.21 -12.40 -7.68
N ARG A 106 -2.15 -11.64 -8.21
CA ARG A 106 -1.93 -10.25 -8.66
C ARG A 106 -1.19 -9.39 -7.63
N HIS A 107 -0.25 -8.59 -8.13
CA HIS A 107 0.44 -7.61 -7.30
C HIS A 107 -0.52 -6.47 -6.93
N THR A 108 -0.54 -6.12 -5.64
CA THR A 108 -1.41 -5.05 -5.12
C THR A 108 -0.85 -3.66 -5.43
N SER A 109 0.38 -3.59 -5.93
CA SER A 109 1.01 -2.37 -6.48
C SER A 109 0.44 -1.97 -7.83
N ASP A 110 -0.12 -2.93 -8.58
CA ASP A 110 -0.60 -2.75 -9.95
C ASP A 110 -2.10 -2.48 -10.00
N LEU A 111 -2.78 -2.53 -8.84
CA LEU A 111 -4.19 -2.21 -8.70
C LEU A 111 -4.40 -0.70 -8.72
N ASP A 112 -5.43 -0.26 -9.42
CA ASP A 112 -5.92 1.11 -9.29
C ASP A 112 -6.48 1.36 -7.87
N THR A 113 -6.55 2.64 -7.47
CA THR A 113 -7.11 3.04 -6.16
C THR A 113 -8.56 2.53 -5.98
N GLY A 114 -9.34 2.45 -7.06
CA GLY A 114 -10.69 1.87 -7.04
C GLY A 114 -10.69 0.35 -6.85
N GLU A 115 -9.83 -0.37 -7.57
CA GLU A 115 -9.73 -1.83 -7.45
C GLU A 115 -9.24 -2.25 -6.07
N MET A 116 -8.29 -1.52 -5.51
CA MET A 116 -7.79 -1.74 -4.16
C MET A 116 -8.87 -1.47 -3.10
N HIS A 117 -9.71 -0.45 -3.29
CA HIS A 117 -10.85 -0.19 -2.41
C HIS A 117 -11.84 -1.36 -2.41
N ILE A 118 -12.24 -1.84 -3.60
CA ILE A 118 -13.15 -2.98 -3.76
C ILE A 118 -12.57 -4.24 -3.10
N PHE A 119 -11.26 -4.46 -3.27
CA PHE A 119 -10.57 -5.57 -2.63
C PHE A 119 -10.66 -5.48 -1.10
N LEU A 120 -10.38 -4.32 -0.51
CA LEU A 120 -10.49 -4.12 0.94
C LEU A 120 -11.93 -4.32 1.44
N THR A 121 -12.94 -3.79 0.74
CA THR A 121 -14.34 -3.98 1.14
C THR A 121 -14.74 -5.46 1.13
N LYS A 122 -14.26 -6.25 0.17
CA LYS A 122 -14.49 -7.70 0.15
C LYS A 122 -13.81 -8.42 1.32
N VAL A 123 -12.60 -8.00 1.70
CA VAL A 123 -11.87 -8.55 2.84
C VAL A 123 -12.60 -8.22 4.15
N GLU A 124 -13.03 -6.97 4.34
CA GLU A 124 -13.81 -6.55 5.51
C GLU A 124 -15.11 -7.36 5.63
N ALA A 125 -15.88 -7.45 4.54
CA ALA A 125 -17.13 -8.22 4.51
C ALA A 125 -16.91 -9.71 4.80
N TRP A 126 -15.79 -10.28 4.38
CA TRP A 126 -15.42 -11.65 4.72
C TRP A 126 -15.06 -11.81 6.19
N CYS A 127 -14.30 -10.88 6.77
CA CYS A 127 -13.98 -10.88 8.20
C CYS A 127 -15.22 -10.74 9.08
N ALA A 128 -16.17 -9.89 8.67
CA ALA A 128 -17.45 -9.73 9.36
C ALA A 128 -18.27 -11.03 9.42
N GLN A 129 -18.18 -11.91 8.42
CA GLN A 129 -18.95 -13.18 8.38
C GLN A 129 -18.60 -14.13 9.51
N PHE A 130 -17.36 -14.11 10.02
CA PHE A 130 -16.92 -14.94 11.15
C PHE A 130 -16.67 -14.13 12.42
N GLY A 131 -17.16 -12.88 12.46
CA GLY A 131 -17.15 -12.05 13.67
C GLY A 131 -15.84 -11.31 13.95
N LEU A 132 -14.92 -11.23 13.00
CA LEU A 132 -13.70 -10.44 13.14
C LEU A 132 -13.93 -8.99 12.69
N ALA A 133 -13.97 -8.06 13.65
CA ALA A 133 -13.99 -6.63 13.38
C ALA A 133 -12.56 -6.13 13.11
N LEU A 134 -12.26 -5.73 11.88
CA LEU A 134 -10.96 -5.20 11.48
C LEU A 134 -10.78 -3.76 11.96
N THR A 135 -9.55 -3.36 12.29
CA THR A 135 -9.27 -2.01 12.74
C THR A 135 -9.29 -1.03 11.57
N ILE A 136 -10.14 0.01 11.65
CA ILE A 136 -10.23 1.09 10.65
C ILE A 136 -9.78 2.41 11.31
N PRO A 137 -8.54 2.85 11.08
CA PRO A 137 -8.06 4.12 11.62
C PRO A 137 -8.81 5.31 11.02
N HIS A 138 -9.22 6.24 11.90
CA HIS A 138 -9.95 7.43 11.47
C HIS A 138 -9.12 8.28 10.48
N GLY A 139 -9.74 8.64 9.35
CA GLY A 139 -9.12 9.43 8.29
C GLY A 139 -8.21 8.65 7.34
N CYS A 140 -8.26 7.30 7.36
CA CYS A 140 -7.59 6.49 6.34
C CYS A 140 -8.24 6.68 4.96
N GLU A 141 -7.47 6.42 3.90
CA GLU A 141 -7.94 6.59 2.51
C GLU A 141 -9.14 5.69 2.19
N TYR A 142 -9.20 4.49 2.79
CA TYR A 142 -10.33 3.58 2.70
C TYR A 142 -11.63 4.20 3.25
N GLN A 143 -11.61 4.70 4.48
CA GLN A 143 -12.78 5.31 5.13
C GLN A 143 -13.28 6.54 4.38
N GLN A 144 -12.37 7.39 3.89
CA GLN A 144 -12.76 8.58 3.12
C GLN A 144 -13.44 8.22 1.80
N LEU A 145 -13.01 7.14 1.14
CA LEU A 145 -13.63 6.66 -0.09
C LEU A 145 -14.97 5.97 0.15
N GLN A 146 -15.10 5.24 1.26
CA GLN A 146 -16.36 4.61 1.68
C GLN A 146 -17.43 5.69 1.94
N GLN A 147 -17.10 6.71 2.74
CA GLN A 147 -18.01 7.83 3.03
C GLN A 147 -18.45 8.60 1.77
N LYS A 148 -17.59 8.68 0.75
CA LYS A 148 -17.93 9.32 -0.53
C LYS A 148 -18.89 8.50 -1.39
N GLN A 149 -18.95 7.19 -1.20
CA GLN A 149 -19.87 6.31 -1.94
C GLN A 149 -21.23 6.17 -1.24
N GLU A 150 -21.28 6.39 0.08
CA GLU A 150 -22.49 6.35 0.89
C GLU A 150 -23.24 7.69 0.97
N ALA A 151 -22.60 8.80 0.56
CA ALA A 151 -23.17 10.15 0.50
C ALA A 151 -23.81 10.45 -0.86
#